data_AF-A0A519CFN6-F1
#
_entry.id   AF-A0A519CFN6-F1
#
_cell.length_a   1.000
_cell.length_b   1.000
_cell.length_c   1.000
_cell.angle_alpha   90.00
_cell.angle_beta   90.00
_cell.angle_gamma   90.00
#
_symmetry.space_group_name_H-M   'P 1'
#
loop_
_entity.id
_entity.type
_entity.pdbx_description
1 polymer ?
#
loop_
_entity_poly.entity_id
_entity_poly.type
_entity_poly.pdbx_seq_one_letter_code
_entity_poly.pdbx_strand_id
1 'polypeptide(L)'
;MTTGINEFYPESTYLQFIDLEKKFPNLKNEVKHTQKIIQISQHHTIEELLVDAKEQGLTHLVIDESQKQDNLRKEFLIEIYKNENKYNFLKKIYDSNNDGFNYKLKIFEIDYKSFNQYMGK
;
A
#
# COMPACT_ATOMS: atom_id res chain seq x y z
N MET A 1 6.38 12.94 0.16
CA MET A 1 6.97 12.20 -0.98
C MET A 1 6.83 10.71 -0.69
N THR A 2 6.33 9.91 -1.63
CA THR A 2 6.11 8.47 -1.43
C THR A 2 7.46 7.74 -1.36
N THR A 3 7.75 7.11 -0.23
CA THR A 3 8.99 6.33 -0.03
C THR A 3 8.76 4.83 -0.03
N GLY A 4 7.58 4.38 0.38
CA GLY A 4 7.26 2.97 0.49
C GLY A 4 5.76 2.69 0.62
N ILE A 5 5.37 1.53 0.10
CA ILE A 5 4.00 1.00 0.03
C ILE A 5 3.95 -0.44 0.51
N ASN A 6 2.77 -0.92 0.91
CA ASN A 6 2.57 -2.34 1.15
C ASN A 6 2.67 -3.15 -0.15
N GLU A 7 3.06 -4.41 -0.01
CA GLU A 7 2.90 -5.42 -1.05
C GLU A 7 1.41 -5.72 -1.27
N PHE A 8 1.05 -5.89 -2.55
CA PHE A 8 -0.26 -6.36 -3.00
C PHE A 8 -0.01 -7.21 -4.25
N TYR A 9 0.30 -8.49 -4.00
CA TYR A 9 0.67 -9.43 -5.05
C TYR A 9 -0.57 -9.93 -5.83
N PRO A 10 -0.49 -10.11 -7.17
CA PRO A 10 0.70 -9.95 -8.01
C PRO A 10 1.00 -8.52 -8.49
N GLU A 11 0.06 -7.60 -8.33
CA GLU A 11 0.06 -6.30 -9.02
C GLU A 11 1.24 -5.41 -8.63
N SER A 12 1.68 -5.43 -7.37
CA SER A 12 2.85 -4.66 -6.92
C SER A 12 4.15 -5.04 -7.64
N THR A 13 4.23 -6.23 -8.26
CA THR A 13 5.40 -6.66 -9.06
C THR A 13 5.63 -5.76 -10.26
N TYR A 14 4.57 -5.21 -10.86
CA TYR A 14 4.68 -4.32 -12.02
C TYR A 14 5.32 -2.97 -11.66
N LEU A 15 5.26 -2.55 -10.40
CA LEU A 15 5.84 -1.29 -9.94
C LEU A 15 7.37 -1.27 -10.03
N GLN A 16 8.01 -2.44 -10.08
CA GLN A 16 9.45 -2.57 -10.29
C GLN A 16 9.93 -2.02 -11.64
N PHE A 17 9.01 -1.82 -12.58
CA PHE A 17 9.30 -1.49 -13.98
C PHE A 17 8.90 -0.06 -14.39
N ILE A 18 8.33 0.75 -13.49
CA ILE A 18 7.81 2.08 -13.85
C ILE A 18 8.89 3.09 -14.27
N ASP A 19 10.13 2.90 -13.81
CA ASP A 19 11.28 3.75 -14.14
C ASP A 19 12.10 3.23 -15.34
N LEU A 20 11.63 2.21 -16.07
CA LEU A 20 12.36 1.60 -17.20
C LEU A 20 12.63 2.56 -18.36
N GLU A 21 11.77 3.56 -18.55
CA GLU A 21 11.81 4.44 -19.74
C GLU A 21 13.09 5.25 -19.85
N LYS A 22 13.83 5.47 -18.76
CA LYS A 22 14.96 6.40 -18.82
C LYS A 22 16.15 5.89 -19.64
N LYS A 23 16.36 4.57 -19.80
CA LYS A 23 17.54 3.98 -20.49
C LYS A 23 17.36 2.57 -21.06
N PHE A 24 16.19 2.17 -21.57
CA PHE A 24 16.05 0.81 -22.12
C PHE A 24 16.96 0.59 -23.35
N PRO A 25 17.61 -0.58 -23.52
CA PRO A 25 17.62 -1.75 -22.63
C PRO A 25 18.65 -1.65 -21.48
N ASN A 26 18.26 -2.02 -20.26
CA ASN A 26 19.17 -2.24 -19.12
C ASN A 26 19.05 -3.68 -18.63
N LEU A 27 20.10 -4.20 -17.98
CA LEU A 27 19.99 -5.47 -17.26
C LEU A 27 19.07 -5.31 -16.05
N LYS A 28 18.32 -6.36 -15.71
CA LYS A 28 17.41 -6.36 -14.54
C LYS A 28 18.11 -5.89 -13.26
N ASN A 29 19.37 -6.28 -13.06
CA ASN A 29 20.15 -5.95 -11.86
C ASN A 29 20.62 -4.49 -11.82
N GLU A 30 20.50 -3.75 -12.92
CA GLU A 30 20.88 -2.33 -13.03
C GLU A 30 19.69 -1.39 -12.79
N VAL A 31 18.47 -1.92 -12.78
CA VAL A 31 17.26 -1.16 -12.49
C VAL A 31 17.23 -0.82 -11.01
N LYS A 32 17.44 0.45 -10.69
CA LYS A 32 17.31 0.95 -9.31
C LYS A 32 15.84 1.22 -9.02
N HIS A 33 15.28 0.51 -8.04
CA HIS A 33 13.92 0.77 -7.57
C HIS A 33 13.94 1.93 -6.58
N THR A 34 13.15 2.97 -6.85
CA THR A 34 13.09 4.18 -6.02
C THR A 34 12.06 4.05 -4.89
N GLN A 35 11.00 3.26 -5.07
CA GLN A 35 10.00 2.96 -4.05
C GLN A 35 10.24 1.60 -3.39
N LYS A 36 10.07 1.54 -2.07
CA LYS A 36 10.13 0.28 -1.32
C LYS A 36 8.76 -0.41 -1.31
N ILE A 37 8.75 -1.69 -1.66
CA ILE A 37 7.59 -2.58 -1.47
C ILE A 37 7.81 -3.33 -0.16
N ILE A 38 6.88 -3.17 0.79
CA ILE A 38 6.99 -3.72 2.13
C ILE A 38 6.11 -4.95 2.25
N GLN A 39 6.72 -6.08 2.57
CA GLN A 39 6.01 -7.34 2.77
C GLN A 39 5.11 -7.26 3.99
N ILE A 40 3.86 -7.69 3.83
CA ILE A 40 2.85 -7.60 4.89
C ILE A 40 2.39 -8.97 5.42
N SER A 41 2.98 -10.06 4.93
CA SER A 41 2.56 -11.43 5.22
C SER A 41 2.61 -11.81 6.71
N GLN A 42 3.47 -11.17 7.50
CA GLN A 42 3.63 -11.45 8.94
C GLN A 42 2.62 -10.68 9.83
N HIS A 43 1.97 -9.64 9.32
CA HIS A 43 1.09 -8.77 10.12
C HIS A 43 -0.37 -9.24 10.04
N HIS A 44 -1.10 -9.12 11.15
CA HIS A 44 -2.50 -9.52 11.28
C HIS A 44 -3.42 -8.32 11.45
N THR A 45 -2.89 -7.17 11.89
CA THR A 45 -3.62 -5.92 12.06
C THR A 45 -2.93 -4.78 11.32
N ILE A 46 -3.65 -3.66 11.13
CA ILE A 46 -3.05 -2.46 10.54
C ILE A 46 -2.07 -1.82 11.52
N GLU A 47 -2.35 -1.89 12.81
CA GLU A 47 -1.50 -1.35 13.87
C GLU A 47 -0.13 -2.04 13.90
N GLU A 48 -0.10 -3.38 13.85
CA GLU A 48 1.14 -4.16 13.75
C GLU A 48 1.97 -3.73 12.53
N LEU A 49 1.32 -3.68 11.36
CA LEU A 49 1.98 -3.24 10.13
C LEU A 49 2.56 -1.84 10.26
N LEU A 50 1.78 -0.88 10.76
CA LEU A 50 2.22 0.52 10.83
C LEU A 50 3.33 0.74 11.85
N VAL A 51 3.37 -0.02 12.95
CA VAL A 51 4.47 0.02 13.92
C VAL A 51 5.75 -0.53 13.29
N ASP A 52 5.70 -1.73 12.71
CA ASP A 52 6.88 -2.44 12.21
C ASP A 52 7.46 -1.82 10.93
N ALA A 53 6.58 -1.29 10.06
CA ALA A 53 6.96 -0.80 8.74
C ALA A 53 7.30 0.69 8.69
N LYS A 54 7.06 1.44 9.77
CA LYS A 54 7.36 2.88 9.84
C LYS A 54 8.84 3.17 9.55
N GLU A 55 9.74 2.49 10.25
CA GLU A 55 11.19 2.66 10.08
C GLU A 55 11.68 2.10 8.73
N GLN A 56 10.91 1.22 8.10
CA GLN A 56 11.18 0.73 6.74
C GLN A 56 10.83 1.77 5.67
N GLY A 57 10.10 2.83 6.03
CA GLY A 57 9.68 3.92 5.15
C GLY A 57 8.31 3.70 4.52
N LEU A 58 7.42 2.92 5.15
CA LEU A 58 6.01 2.85 4.74
C LEU A 58 5.39 4.24 4.88
N THR A 59 4.80 4.74 3.81
CA THR A 59 4.17 6.08 3.81
C THR A 59 2.78 6.06 3.21
N HIS A 60 2.50 5.07 2.35
CA HIS A 60 1.23 4.93 1.69
C HIS A 60 0.77 3.48 1.74
N LEU A 61 -0.54 3.28 1.68
CA LEU A 61 -1.16 1.98 1.45
C LEU A 61 -1.82 1.97 0.09
N VAL A 62 -1.62 0.89 -0.65
CA VAL A 62 -2.37 0.55 -1.86
C VAL A 62 -3.26 -0.63 -1.52
N ILE A 63 -4.57 -0.42 -1.62
CA ILE A 63 -5.57 -1.40 -1.21
C ILE A 63 -6.54 -1.58 -2.37
N ASP A 64 -6.59 -2.79 -2.92
CA ASP A 64 -7.50 -3.12 -4.00
C ASP A 64 -8.83 -3.70 -3.48
N GLU A 65 -9.82 -3.77 -4.35
CA GLU A 65 -11.14 -4.36 -4.08
C GLU A 65 -11.11 -5.89 -4.01
N SER A 66 -9.93 -6.51 -4.13
CA SER A 66 -9.84 -7.96 -4.23
C SER A 66 -10.54 -8.62 -3.02
N GLN A 67 -11.54 -9.43 -3.33
CA GLN A 67 -12.40 -10.03 -2.33
C GLN A 67 -11.68 -11.20 -1.67
N LYS A 68 -12.12 -11.58 -0.46
CA LYS A 68 -11.60 -12.74 0.29
C LYS A 68 -11.61 -14.07 -0.47
N GLN A 69 -12.30 -14.17 -1.62
CA GLN A 69 -12.54 -15.42 -2.33
C GLN A 69 -11.27 -16.21 -2.66
N ASP A 70 -10.12 -15.53 -2.81
CA ASP A 70 -8.84 -16.18 -3.08
C ASP A 70 -7.81 -16.10 -1.92
N ASN A 71 -8.19 -15.62 -0.73
CA ASN A 71 -7.29 -15.40 0.42
C ASN A 71 -6.02 -14.55 0.12
N LEU A 72 -6.02 -13.77 -0.96
CA LEU A 72 -4.85 -13.01 -1.40
C LEU A 72 -4.58 -11.73 -0.59
N ARG A 73 -5.57 -11.27 0.19
CA ARG A 73 -5.44 -10.05 1.00
C ARG A 73 -5.69 -10.30 2.47
N LYS A 74 -4.94 -9.56 3.27
CA LYS A 74 -5.11 -9.51 4.72
C LYS A 74 -6.47 -8.92 5.08
N GLU A 75 -7.09 -9.46 6.12
CA GLU A 75 -8.45 -9.08 6.52
C GLU A 75 -8.56 -7.60 6.89
N PHE A 76 -7.54 -7.04 7.55
CA PHE A 76 -7.50 -5.63 7.92
C PHE A 76 -7.50 -4.70 6.69
N LEU A 77 -6.89 -5.10 5.57
CA LEU A 77 -6.92 -4.30 4.33
C LEU A 77 -8.33 -4.26 3.72
N ILE A 78 -9.01 -5.41 3.71
CA ILE A 78 -10.39 -5.51 3.20
C ILE A 78 -11.33 -4.65 4.05
N GLU A 79 -11.12 -4.67 5.37
CA GLU A 79 -11.92 -3.88 6.29
C GLU A 79 -11.66 -2.37 6.13
N ILE A 80 -10.41 -1.93 5.92
CA ILE A 80 -10.07 -0.55 5.56
C ILE A 80 -10.74 -0.13 4.25
N TYR A 81 -10.69 -0.99 3.22
CA TYR A 81 -11.29 -0.68 1.91
C TYR A 81 -12.80 -0.39 2.02
N LYS A 82 -13.50 -1.17 2.86
CA LYS A 82 -14.96 -1.08 3.09
C LYS A 82 -15.35 0.00 4.10
N ASN A 83 -14.51 0.27 5.10
CA ASN A 83 -14.82 1.14 6.24
C ASN A 83 -13.77 2.24 6.42
N GLU A 84 -13.34 2.87 5.34
CA GLU A 84 -12.24 3.85 5.32
C GLU A 84 -12.37 4.97 6.38
N ASN A 85 -13.60 5.43 6.67
CA ASN A 85 -13.87 6.48 7.65
C ASN A 85 -13.59 6.08 9.12
N LYS A 86 -13.36 4.78 9.39
CA LYS A 86 -12.95 4.29 10.71
C LYS A 86 -11.48 4.61 11.01
N TYR A 87 -10.66 4.82 9.98
CA TYR A 87 -9.22 4.99 10.08
C TYR A 87 -8.81 6.43 9.78
N ASN A 88 -9.00 7.31 10.76
CA ASN A 88 -8.72 8.75 10.58
C ASN A 88 -7.25 9.08 10.28
N PHE A 89 -6.34 8.14 10.55
CA PHE A 89 -4.92 8.26 10.20
C PHE A 89 -4.59 7.81 8.76
N LEU A 90 -5.58 7.33 7.99
CA LEU A 90 -5.43 6.96 6.59
C LEU A 90 -6.16 7.98 5.71
N LYS A 91 -5.41 8.94 5.19
CA LYS A 91 -5.96 9.96 4.29
C LYS A 91 -6.06 9.39 2.88
N LYS A 92 -7.28 9.16 2.39
CA LYS A 92 -7.49 8.73 1.00
C LYS A 92 -7.03 9.83 0.04
N ILE A 93 -6.10 9.51 -0.85
CA ILE A 93 -5.56 10.43 -1.86
C ILE A 93 -5.94 10.04 -3.30
N TYR A 94 -6.38 8.80 -3.49
CA TYR A 94 -6.86 8.31 -4.78
C TYR A 94 -7.91 7.20 -4.59
N ASP A 95 -8.92 7.17 -5.46
CA ASP A 95 -10.00 6.20 -5.45
C ASP A 95 -10.44 5.89 -6.88
N SER A 96 -10.05 4.70 -7.38
CA SER A 96 -10.27 4.32 -8.77
C SER A 96 -11.73 3.94 -9.09
N ASN A 97 -12.61 3.93 -8.08
CA ASN A 97 -14.04 3.80 -8.30
C ASN A 97 -14.60 4.94 -9.15
N ASN A 98 -13.95 6.11 -9.10
CA ASN A 98 -14.34 7.30 -9.85
C ASN A 98 -13.95 7.27 -11.34
N ASP A 99 -13.10 6.32 -11.73
CA ASP A 99 -12.40 6.37 -13.03
C ASP A 99 -12.89 5.30 -14.04
N GLY A 100 -13.97 4.57 -13.73
CA GLY A 100 -14.55 3.59 -14.64
C GLY A 100 -13.71 2.32 -14.90
N PHE A 101 -12.58 2.13 -14.21
CA PHE A 101 -11.76 0.93 -14.35
C PHE A 101 -12.45 -0.34 -13.81
N ASN A 102 -12.19 -1.50 -14.41
CA ASN A 102 -12.71 -2.78 -13.89
C ASN A 102 -11.99 -3.21 -12.61
N TYR A 103 -10.67 -2.99 -12.55
CA TYR A 103 -9.89 -3.26 -11.35
C TYR A 103 -9.93 -2.03 -10.44
N LYS A 104 -10.44 -2.24 -9.22
CA LYS A 104 -10.68 -1.16 -8.25
C LYS A 104 -9.61 -1.16 -7.16
N LEU A 105 -9.12 0.04 -6.84
CA LEU A 105 -8.17 0.27 -5.76
C LEU A 105 -8.31 1.67 -5.18
N LYS A 106 -7.81 1.81 -3.96
CA LYS A 106 -7.68 3.08 -3.24
C LYS A 106 -6.24 3.23 -2.77
N ILE A 107 -5.77 4.47 -2.73
CA ILE A 107 -4.46 4.83 -2.17
C ILE A 107 -4.67 5.74 -0.98
N PHE A 108 -4.02 5.39 0.12
CA PHE A 108 -4.06 6.14 1.37
C PHE A 108 -2.67 6.65 1.72
N GLU A 109 -2.56 7.91 2.08
CA GLU A 109 -1.39 8.48 2.76
C GLU A 109 -1.54 8.24 4.27
N ILE A 110 -0.47 7.79 4.93
CA ILE A 110 -0.47 7.52 6.37
C ILE A 110 -0.08 8.78 7.13
N ASP A 111 -0.99 9.28 7.97
CA ASP A 111 -0.67 10.30 8.97
C ASP A 111 -0.20 9.65 10.27
N TYR A 112 1.12 9.48 10.38
CA TYR A 112 1.74 8.91 11.58
C TYR A 112 1.52 9.72 12.85
N LYS A 113 1.25 11.03 12.75
CA LYS A 113 0.93 11.84 13.93
C LYS A 113 -0.45 11.45 14.47
N SER A 114 -1.43 11.34 13.59
CA SER A 114 -2.78 10.88 13.92
C SER A 114 -2.77 9.41 14.38
N PHE A 115 -1.94 8.56 13.76
CA PHE A 115 -1.76 7.16 14.19
C PHE A 115 -1.17 7.05 15.61
N ASN A 116 -0.12 7.82 15.92
CA ASN A 116 0.45 7.80 17.27
C ASN A 116 -0.57 8.27 18.33
N GLN A 117 -1.43 9.24 18.00
CA GLN A 117 -2.51 9.66 18.88
C GLN A 117 -3.61 8.60 19.05
N TYR A 118 -3.86 7.82 18.00
CA TYR A 118 -4.77 6.67 18.04
C TYR A 118 -4.22 5.55 18.95
N MET A 119 -2.92 5.25 18.86
CA MET A 119 -2.26 4.23 19.68
C MET A 119 -2.01 4.65 21.14
N GLY A 120 -1.93 5.96 21.40
CA GLY A 120 -1.67 6.54 22.72
C GLY A 120 -2.91 6.97 23.50
N LYS A 121 -4.10 6.53 23.09
CA LYS A 121 -5.36 6.70 23.81
C LYS A 121 -5.77 5.43 24.52
#